data_AF-A0A965KR91-F1
#
_entry.id   AF-A0A965KR91-F1
#
_cell.length_a   1.000
_cell.length_b   1.000
_cell.length_c   1.000
_cell.angle_alpha   90.00
_cell.angle_beta   90.00
_cell.angle_gamma   90.00
#
_symmetry.space_group_name_H-M   'P 1'
#
loop_
_entity.id
_entity.type
_entity.pdbx_description
1 polymer ?
#
loop_
_entity_poly.entity_id
_entity_poly.type
_entity_poly.pdbx_seq_one_letter_code
_entity_poly.pdbx_strand_id
1 'polypeptide(L)'
;MDEPVYKRPLTKTSNPVRYPLPSLEQVKINQEKELLDLAQVRYGIRGTEVTLSFQPVGISVDMDENAIFRQLMTAPMHERADQVLYALATGQTNAAIANRVLASLSLIARMKDKEISNDHTK
;
A
#
# COMPACT_ATOMS: atom_id res chain seq x y z
N MET A 1 -15.63 -17.81 -65.01
CA MET A 1 -14.75 -17.49 -63.87
C MET A 1 -15.61 -16.76 -62.87
N ASP A 2 -16.11 -17.47 -61.85
CA ASP A 2 -16.99 -16.90 -60.84
C ASP A 2 -16.17 -16.15 -59.78
N GLU A 3 -16.48 -14.88 -59.55
CA GLU A 3 -15.85 -14.08 -58.51
C GLU A 3 -16.27 -14.57 -57.11
N PRO A 4 -15.33 -14.75 -56.16
CA PRO A 4 -15.69 -15.18 -54.82
C PRO A 4 -16.38 -14.04 -54.06
N VAL A 5 -17.66 -14.23 -53.76
CA VAL A 5 -18.43 -13.33 -52.91
C VAL A 5 -17.94 -13.44 -51.46
N TYR A 6 -17.15 -12.47 -51.03
CA TYR A 6 -16.77 -12.33 -49.62
C TYR A 6 -17.97 -11.88 -48.78
N LYS A 7 -18.56 -12.80 -48.00
CA LYS A 7 -19.52 -12.44 -46.95
C LYS A 7 -18.76 -11.85 -45.77
N ARG A 8 -19.06 -10.59 -45.40
CA ARG A 8 -18.52 -9.97 -44.18
C ARG A 8 -18.92 -10.80 -42.95
N PRO A 9 -18.00 -11.05 -41.99
CA PRO A 9 -18.36 -11.68 -40.74
C PRO A 9 -19.42 -10.84 -40.03
N LEU A 10 -20.51 -11.46 -39.57
CA LEU A 10 -21.45 -10.81 -38.66
C LEU A 10 -20.65 -10.36 -37.43
N THR A 11 -20.57 -9.05 -37.21
CA THR A 11 -20.10 -8.47 -35.96
C THR A 11 -21.03 -8.97 -34.86
N LYS A 12 -20.63 -10.03 -34.16
CA LYS A 12 -21.24 -10.39 -32.87
C LYS A 12 -21.13 -9.14 -32.01
N THR A 13 -22.26 -8.55 -31.68
CA THR A 13 -22.35 -7.49 -30.68
C THR A 13 -21.90 -8.09 -29.35
N SER A 14 -20.59 -8.05 -29.12
CA SER A 14 -19.98 -8.27 -27.82
C SER A 14 -20.48 -7.14 -26.93
N ASN A 15 -21.60 -7.37 -26.24
CA ASN A 15 -21.95 -6.56 -25.09
C ASN A 15 -20.69 -6.57 -24.19
N PRO A 16 -20.07 -5.41 -23.91
CA PRO A 16 -18.94 -5.39 -23.00
C PRO A 16 -19.43 -5.97 -21.69
N VAL A 17 -18.78 -7.04 -21.23
CA VAL A 17 -19.00 -7.61 -19.90
C VAL A 17 -18.72 -6.47 -18.92
N ARG A 18 -19.79 -5.78 -18.47
CA ARG A 18 -19.69 -4.77 -17.43
C ARG A 18 -19.52 -5.53 -16.13
N TYR A 19 -18.28 -5.70 -15.72
CA TYR A 19 -17.99 -6.07 -14.34
C TYR A 19 -18.58 -4.97 -13.46
N PRO A 20 -19.46 -5.30 -12.49
CA PRO A 20 -19.95 -4.30 -11.57
C PRO A 20 -18.77 -3.69 -10.83
N LEU A 21 -18.74 -2.36 -10.75
CA LEU A 21 -17.73 -1.66 -9.97
C LEU A 21 -17.81 -2.15 -8.51
N PRO A 22 -16.66 -2.45 -7.88
CA PRO A 22 -16.65 -2.90 -6.49
C PRO A 22 -17.22 -1.81 -5.59
N SER A 23 -17.88 -2.20 -4.52
CA SER A 23 -18.32 -1.25 -3.49
C SER A 23 -17.12 -0.66 -2.74
N LEU A 24 -17.30 0.49 -2.09
CA LEU A 24 -16.24 1.13 -1.30
C LEU A 24 -15.69 0.19 -0.22
N GLU A 25 -16.55 -0.56 0.46
CA GLU A 25 -16.15 -1.56 1.46
C GLU A 25 -15.32 -2.68 0.85
N GLN A 26 -15.67 -3.15 -0.35
CA GLN A 26 -14.89 -4.17 -1.06
C GLN A 26 -13.50 -3.63 -1.43
N VAL A 27 -13.42 -2.38 -1.90
CA VAL A 27 -12.14 -1.73 -2.20
C VAL A 27 -11.28 -1.64 -0.95
N LYS A 28 -11.85 -1.22 0.18
CA LYS A 28 -11.13 -1.11 1.45
C LYS A 28 -10.58 -2.47 1.91
N ILE A 29 -11.39 -3.52 1.88
CA ILE A 29 -10.96 -4.88 2.26
C ILE A 29 -9.84 -5.36 1.34
N ASN A 30 -9.95 -5.10 0.03
CA ASN A 30 -8.92 -5.51 -0.93
C ASN A 30 -7.61 -4.75 -0.68
N GLN A 31 -7.67 -3.44 -0.44
CA GLN A 31 -6.50 -2.63 -0.10
C GLN A 31 -5.81 -3.10 1.17
N GLU A 32 -6.57 -3.41 2.22
CA GLU A 32 -6.02 -3.93 3.48
C GLU A 32 -5.33 -5.29 3.29
N LYS A 33 -5.91 -6.18 2.48
CA LYS A 33 -5.31 -7.47 2.12
C LYS A 33 -4.05 -7.32 1.30
N GLU A 34 -4.10 -6.50 0.25
CA GLU A 34 -2.94 -6.23 -0.62
C GLU A 34 -1.79 -5.62 0.18
N LEU A 35 -2.08 -4.67 1.09
CA LEU A 35 -1.07 -4.08 1.96
C LEU A 35 -0.39 -5.13 2.85
N LEU A 36 -1.16 -6.03 3.44
CA LEU A 36 -0.62 -7.12 4.24
C LEU A 36 0.23 -8.08 3.41
N ASP A 37 -0.26 -8.48 2.23
CA ASP A 37 0.47 -9.40 1.35
C ASP A 37 1.80 -8.78 0.89
N LEU A 38 1.79 -7.49 0.50
CA LEU A 38 3.00 -6.75 0.14
C LEU A 38 4.01 -6.69 1.30
N ALA A 39 3.54 -6.40 2.51
CA ALA A 39 4.38 -6.35 3.70
C ALA A 39 5.01 -7.72 4.00
N GLN A 40 4.23 -8.79 3.96
CA GLN A 40 4.70 -10.16 4.21
C GLN A 40 5.68 -10.66 3.16
N VAL A 41 5.48 -10.31 1.89
CA VAL A 41 6.43 -10.62 0.80
C VAL A 41 7.74 -9.86 1.00
N ARG A 42 7.66 -8.56 1.30
CA ARG A 42 8.84 -7.69 1.47
C ARG A 42 9.77 -8.17 2.57
N TYR A 43 9.22 -8.68 3.67
CA TYR A 43 10.00 -9.12 4.84
C TYR A 43 10.15 -10.64 4.96
N GLY A 44 9.92 -11.38 3.87
CA GLY A 44 10.23 -12.81 3.82
C GLY A 44 9.37 -13.72 4.69
N ILE A 45 8.27 -13.21 5.28
CA ILE A 45 7.39 -14.01 6.16
C ILE A 45 6.63 -15.09 5.37
N ARG A 46 6.43 -14.88 4.06
CA ARG A 46 5.93 -15.90 3.12
C ARG A 46 7.00 -16.43 2.15
N GLY A 47 8.29 -16.31 2.47
CA GLY A 47 9.41 -16.61 1.55
C GLY A 47 10.74 -16.92 2.23
N THR A 48 11.85 -16.61 1.55
CA THR A 48 13.22 -16.74 2.06
C THR A 48 13.55 -15.64 3.05
N GLU A 49 14.37 -15.96 4.05
CA GLU A 49 14.80 -15.07 5.13
C GLU A 49 15.41 -13.77 4.59
N VAL A 50 14.82 -12.62 4.97
CA VAL A 50 15.26 -11.29 4.56
C VAL A 50 16.03 -10.66 5.70
N THR A 51 17.25 -10.18 5.42
CA THR A 51 18.01 -9.38 6.38
C THR A 51 17.37 -8.00 6.52
N LEU A 52 16.97 -7.65 7.75
CA LEU A 52 16.47 -6.32 8.07
C LEU A 52 17.62 -5.31 8.09
N SER A 53 17.45 -4.18 7.41
CA SER A 53 18.43 -3.08 7.39
C SER A 53 18.24 -2.07 8.53
N PHE A 54 17.27 -2.31 9.42
CA PHE A 54 16.91 -1.44 10.53
C PHE A 54 16.61 -2.26 11.77
N GLN A 55 16.67 -1.63 12.94
CA GLN A 55 16.28 -2.25 14.20
C GLN A 55 14.77 -2.07 14.41
N PRO A 56 13.97 -3.15 14.52
CA PRO A 56 12.53 -3.04 14.75
C PRO A 56 12.20 -2.24 16.01
N VAL A 57 11.34 -1.22 15.88
CA VAL A 57 10.79 -0.53 17.04
C VAL A 57 9.69 -1.36 17.69
N GLY A 58 9.51 -1.22 19.00
CA GLY A 58 8.56 -2.01 19.78
C GLY A 58 7.09 -1.63 19.55
N ILE A 59 6.58 -1.84 18.34
CA ILE A 59 5.14 -1.73 18.03
C ILE A 59 4.45 -3.00 18.53
N SER A 60 3.32 -2.85 19.21
CA SER A 60 2.48 -3.98 19.65
C SER A 60 1.02 -3.80 19.22
N VAL A 61 0.29 -4.91 19.21
CA VAL A 61 -1.10 -4.97 18.72
C VAL A 61 -2.05 -4.11 19.56
N ASP A 62 -1.73 -3.91 20.83
CA ASP A 62 -2.51 -3.14 21.78
C ASP A 62 -2.26 -1.62 21.68
N MET A 63 -1.29 -1.20 20.87
CA MET A 63 -1.00 0.22 20.69
C MET A 63 -2.03 0.91 19.82
N ASP A 64 -2.46 2.09 20.25
CA ASP A 64 -3.24 2.99 19.42
C ASP A 64 -2.34 3.70 18.40
N GLU A 65 -2.98 4.38 17.42
CA GLU A 65 -2.29 5.10 16.36
C GLU A 65 -1.28 6.12 16.92
N ASN A 66 -1.64 6.82 18.00
CA ASN A 66 -0.78 7.82 18.64
C ASN A 66 0.46 7.20 19.31
N ALA A 67 0.32 6.08 20.00
CA ALA A 67 1.45 5.36 20.60
C ALA A 67 2.40 4.84 19.52
N ILE A 68 1.85 4.29 18.42
CA ILE A 68 2.64 3.88 17.25
C ILE A 68 3.41 5.07 16.68
N PHE A 69 2.75 6.22 16.49
CA PHE A 69 3.41 7.44 16.01
C PHE A 69 4.56 7.88 16.91
N ARG A 70 4.34 7.94 18.22
CA ARG A 70 5.40 8.31 19.18
C ARG A 70 6.59 7.37 19.08
N GLN A 71 6.32 6.07 18.97
CA GLN A 71 7.36 5.06 18.82
C GLN A 71 8.13 5.25 17.51
N LEU A 72 7.45 5.53 16.40
CA LEU A 72 8.09 5.79 15.09
C LEU A 72 8.94 7.06 15.08
N MET A 73 8.61 8.06 15.90
CA MET A 73 9.41 9.28 16.01
C MET A 73 10.79 9.04 16.63
N THR A 74 11.00 7.89 17.29
CA THR A 74 12.31 7.46 17.79
C THR A 74 13.21 6.89 16.68
N ALA A 75 12.63 6.50 15.54
CA ALA A 75 13.35 5.96 14.39
C ALA A 75 13.71 7.05 13.35
N PRO A 76 14.78 6.84 12.56
CA PRO A 76 15.13 7.69 11.43
C PRO A 76 13.96 7.85 10.45
N MET A 77 13.75 9.05 9.93
CA MET A 77 12.59 9.38 9.09
C MET A 77 12.43 8.45 7.88
N HIS A 78 13.54 8.04 7.26
CA HIS A 78 13.54 7.18 6.07
C HIS A 78 13.17 5.71 6.39
N GLU A 79 13.27 5.30 7.66
CA GLU A 79 12.94 3.94 8.11
C GLU A 79 11.49 3.82 8.61
N ARG A 80 10.81 4.93 8.92
CA ARG A 80 9.51 4.88 9.61
C ARG A 80 8.43 4.11 8.85
N ALA A 81 8.39 4.24 7.53
CA ALA A 81 7.46 3.45 6.71
C ALA A 81 7.80 1.96 6.76
N ASP A 82 9.09 1.63 6.77
CA ASP A 82 9.59 0.26 6.81
C ASP A 82 9.28 -0.41 8.15
N GLN A 83 9.42 0.33 9.26
CA GLN A 83 9.04 -0.10 10.61
C GLN A 83 7.55 -0.47 10.69
N VAL A 84 6.66 0.36 10.12
CA VAL A 84 5.22 0.09 10.10
C VAL A 84 4.89 -1.15 9.26
N LEU A 85 5.50 -1.25 8.08
CA LEU A 85 5.29 -2.42 7.21
C LEU A 85 5.82 -3.70 7.85
N TYR A 86 6.93 -3.63 8.58
CA TYR A 86 7.47 -4.78 9.29
C TYR A 86 6.54 -5.22 10.42
N ALA A 87 6.08 -4.28 11.25
CA ALA A 87 5.10 -4.55 12.30
C ALA A 87 3.80 -5.16 11.73
N LEU A 88 3.34 -4.68 10.55
CA LEU A 88 2.19 -5.26 9.87
C LEU A 88 2.48 -6.70 9.41
N ALA A 89 3.64 -6.92 8.80
CA ALA A 89 4.05 -8.23 8.31
C ALA A 89 4.10 -9.26 9.45
N THR A 90 4.66 -8.90 10.60
CA THR A 90 4.81 -9.76 11.78
C THR A 90 3.55 -9.86 12.63
N GLY A 91 2.45 -9.22 12.24
CA GLY A 91 1.18 -9.23 12.98
C GLY A 91 1.20 -8.42 14.28
N GLN A 92 2.15 -7.50 14.44
CA GLN A 92 2.24 -6.57 15.56
C GLN A 92 1.30 -5.35 15.39
N THR A 93 0.74 -5.14 14.20
CA THR A 93 -0.34 -4.19 13.97
C THR A 93 -1.28 -4.72 12.89
N ASN A 94 -2.46 -4.10 12.74
CA ASN A 94 -3.43 -4.48 11.72
C ASN A 94 -3.34 -3.54 10.50
N ALA A 95 -3.84 -4.03 9.34
CA ALA A 95 -3.76 -3.32 8.07
C ALA A 95 -4.48 -1.95 8.10
N ALA A 96 -5.58 -1.84 8.84
CA ALA A 96 -6.33 -0.58 8.95
C ALA A 96 -5.51 0.52 9.65
N ILE A 97 -4.88 0.19 10.79
CA ILE A 97 -4.02 1.11 11.54
C ILE A 97 -2.75 1.40 10.72
N ALA A 98 -2.09 0.37 10.19
CA ALA A 98 -0.90 0.55 9.36
C ALA A 98 -1.16 1.49 8.18
N ASN A 99 -2.28 1.34 7.48
CA ASN A 99 -2.65 2.21 6.36
C ASN A 99 -2.83 3.67 6.80
N ARG A 100 -3.50 3.93 7.92
CA ARG A 100 -3.66 5.30 8.47
C ARG A 100 -2.31 5.91 8.84
N VAL A 101 -1.47 5.15 9.55
CA VAL A 101 -0.13 5.60 9.95
C VAL A 101 0.71 5.92 8.71
N LEU A 102 0.72 5.05 7.70
CA LEU A 102 1.45 5.27 6.45
C LEU A 102 0.94 6.50 5.68
N ALA A 103 -0.39 6.70 5.63
CA ALA A 103 -0.98 7.87 5.00
C ALA A 103 -0.57 9.17 5.70
N SER A 104 -0.61 9.18 7.03
CA SER A 104 -0.18 10.29 7.87
C SER A 104 1.33 10.57 7.73
N LEU A 105 2.19 9.53 7.67
CA LEU A 105 3.62 9.68 7.38
C LEU A 105 3.86 10.29 5.99
N SER A 106 3.13 9.84 4.97
CA SER A 106 3.20 10.36 3.60
C SER A 106 2.80 11.84 3.54
N LEU A 107 1.75 12.23 4.29
CA LEU A 107 1.33 13.62 4.39
C LEU A 107 2.42 14.50 5.03
N ILE A 108 3.01 14.06 6.14
CA ILE A 108 4.10 14.78 6.82
C ILE A 108 5.31 14.95 5.88
N ALA A 109 5.70 13.88 5.16
CA ALA A 109 6.79 13.96 4.19
C ALA A 109 6.53 15.00 3.10
N ARG A 110 5.32 14.98 2.50
CA ARG A 110 4.92 15.97 1.48
C ARG A 110 4.87 17.40 1.99
N MET A 111 4.47 17.61 3.25
CA MET A 111 4.45 18.94 3.86
C MET A 111 5.88 19.47 4.03
N LYS A 112 6.80 18.63 4.50
CA LYS A 112 8.22 18.99 4.64
C LYS A 112 8.86 19.35 3.30
N ASP A 113 8.57 18.61 2.24
CA ASP A 113 9.11 18.90 0.90
C ASP A 113 8.64 20.27 0.38
N LYS A 114 7.39 20.66 0.68
CA LYS A 114 6.85 21.99 0.33
C LYS A 114 7.52 23.12 1.11
N GLU A 115 7.81 22.92 2.39
CA GLU A 115 8.52 23.92 3.21
C GLU A 115 9.94 24.15 2.68
N ILE A 116 10.67 23.08 2.38
CA ILE A 116 12.04 23.17 1.84
C ILE A 116 12.06 23.87 0.48
N SER A 117 11.08 23.61 -0.39
CA SER A 117 10.95 24.26 -1.70
C SER A 117 10.66 25.77 -1.61
N ASN A 118 9.93 26.20 -0.57
CA ASN A 118 9.63 27.62 -0.36
C ASN A 118 10.81 28.41 0.23
N ASP A 119 11.74 27.74 0.90
CA ASP A 119 12.91 28.38 1.51
C ASP A 119 14.04 28.61 0.47
N HIS A 120 14.12 27.79 -0.58
CA HIS A 120 15.08 27.95 -1.67
C HIS A 120 14.67 28.99 -2.72
N THR A 121 13.51 29.64 -2.53
CA THR A 121 12.98 30.68 -3.43
C THR A 121 12.96 32.07 -2.80
N LYS A 122 13.66 32.27 -1.67
CA LYS A 122 13.84 33.58 -1.02
C LYS A 122 15.30 34.02 -1.00
#